data_AF-A0A151EDP4-F1
#
_entry.id   AF-A0A151EDP4-F1
#
_cell.length_a   1.000
_cell.length_b   1.000
_cell.length_c   1.000
_cell.angle_alpha   90.00
_cell.angle_beta   90.00
_cell.angle_gamma   90.00
#
_symmetry.space_group_name_H-M   'P 1'
#
loop_
_entity.id
_entity.type
_entity.pdbx_description
1 polymer ?
#
loop_
_entity_poly.entity_id
_entity_poly.type
_entity_poly.pdbx_seq_one_letter_code
_entity_poly.pdbx_strand_id
1 'polypeptide(L)'
;MSITHTFIDSIPSIYLGAPDSDMALGVLPGHRYLLKGHGYAAVKLTLIGSLGAIILSILLFPLLIPVVKYGYPLIENYMGYFLLLVALFMILRDKQKLWALIVFLLSGTLGLIVLSMPNLKNPLFPMLSGLFGISTLIISLLRKESIPKQVLVKKTPLDTKKTFKALISGQISGFLTAVFPGLGAATAAVISLQFTKKLGDHGFLILIGAINTVNFTLSLLTLLVLNKARNGAVITVQKLIENITLPHILLFLCTALIAGGTAFILGILISRGFSNLITKINYRALVIGIITFIFILTIIICNPIGLIILIISTAIGLIPPEKGLPRIHSMGCLLVPIIGYFLL
;
A
#
# COMPACT_ATOMS: atom_id res chain seq x y z
N MET A 1 -16.10 3.26 -5.65
CA MET A 1 -15.17 3.95 -4.73
C MET A 1 -13.84 3.21 -4.57
N SER A 2 -13.84 1.94 -4.18
CA SER A 2 -12.60 1.21 -3.85
C SER A 2 -11.62 1.02 -5.02
N ILE A 3 -12.13 0.71 -6.23
CA ILE A 3 -11.30 0.68 -7.44
C ILE A 3 -10.68 2.06 -7.71
N THR A 4 -11.52 3.11 -7.71
CA THR A 4 -11.07 4.50 -7.89
C THR A 4 -9.97 4.87 -6.91
N HIS A 5 -10.07 4.43 -5.65
CA HIS A 5 -9.03 4.64 -4.64
C HIS A 5 -7.68 4.05 -5.08
N THR A 6 -7.64 2.84 -5.65
CA THR A 6 -6.38 2.23 -6.11
C THR A 6 -5.64 3.06 -7.19
N PHE A 7 -6.35 3.92 -7.91
CA PHE A 7 -5.79 4.85 -8.89
C PHE A 7 -5.44 6.20 -8.25
N ILE A 8 -6.42 6.83 -7.61
CA ILE A 8 -6.34 8.22 -7.15
C ILE A 8 -5.43 8.39 -5.94
N ASP A 9 -5.29 7.37 -5.08
CA ASP A 9 -4.41 7.40 -3.90
C ASP A 9 -2.92 7.60 -4.25
N SER A 10 -2.53 7.30 -5.49
CA SER A 10 -1.19 7.63 -6.00
C SER A 10 -0.85 9.12 -5.93
N ILE A 11 -1.86 10.01 -6.01
CA ILE A 11 -1.66 11.46 -5.96
C ILE A 11 -1.21 11.90 -4.55
N PRO A 12 -2.02 11.74 -3.48
CA PRO A 12 -1.58 12.12 -2.14
C PRO A 12 -0.34 11.32 -1.70
N SER A 13 -0.24 10.04 -2.06
CA SER A 13 0.94 9.22 -1.74
C SER A 13 2.24 9.80 -2.30
N ILE A 14 2.25 10.25 -3.56
CA ILE A 14 3.46 10.81 -4.18
C ILE A 14 3.74 12.22 -3.67
N TYR A 15 2.71 13.06 -3.53
CA TYR A 15 2.89 14.50 -3.28
C TYR A 15 2.96 14.90 -1.80
N LEU A 16 2.29 14.18 -0.89
CA LEU A 16 2.13 14.61 0.51
C LEU A 16 3.08 13.92 1.48
N GLY A 17 3.72 12.82 1.07
CA GLY A 17 4.66 12.05 1.90
C GLY A 17 6.14 12.30 1.61
N ALA A 18 6.51 13.45 1.03
CA ALA A 18 7.86 13.73 0.52
C ALA A 18 8.94 13.63 1.62
N PRO A 19 9.81 12.61 1.58
CA PRO A 19 11.04 12.56 2.35
C PRO A 19 12.14 13.41 1.72
N ASP A 20 13.21 13.58 2.48
CA ASP A 20 14.32 14.49 2.26
C ASP A 20 15.07 14.35 0.92
N SER A 21 15.48 15.48 0.37
CA SER A 21 16.26 15.58 -0.86
C SER A 21 17.66 14.96 -0.75
N ASP A 22 18.29 15.03 0.42
CA ASP A 22 19.59 14.40 0.69
C ASP A 22 19.49 12.87 0.82
N MET A 23 18.27 12.35 1.05
CA MET A 23 17.97 10.91 1.11
C MET A 23 17.35 10.38 -0.19
N ALA A 24 17.40 11.13 -1.30
CA ALA A 24 16.79 10.74 -2.57
C ALA A 24 17.11 9.28 -2.97
N LEU A 25 18.34 8.80 -2.76
CA LEU A 25 18.72 7.42 -3.08
C LEU A 25 18.07 6.34 -2.19
N GLY A 26 17.67 6.69 -0.96
CA GLY A 26 17.05 5.79 0.02
C GLY A 26 15.51 5.82 0.06
N VAL A 27 14.89 6.79 -0.61
CA VAL A 27 13.43 6.98 -0.56
C VAL A 27 12.70 6.22 -1.68
N LEU A 28 11.38 6.08 -1.59
CA LEU A 28 10.63 5.40 -2.65
C LEU A 28 10.76 6.16 -3.99
N PRO A 29 10.81 5.47 -5.14
CA PRO A 29 10.90 6.08 -6.47
C PRO A 29 9.93 7.24 -6.73
N GLY A 30 8.70 7.19 -6.20
CA GLY A 30 7.72 8.27 -6.38
C GLY A 30 8.17 9.60 -5.77
N HIS A 31 8.78 9.53 -4.60
CA HIS A 31 9.34 10.70 -3.93
C HIS A 31 10.59 11.24 -4.61
N ARG A 32 11.48 10.35 -5.09
CA ARG A 32 12.58 10.77 -5.96
C ARG A 32 12.10 11.56 -7.17
N TYR A 33 11.02 11.09 -7.80
CA TYR A 33 10.43 11.80 -8.94
C TYR A 33 9.86 13.15 -8.52
N LEU A 34 9.13 13.23 -7.40
CA LEU A 34 8.60 14.49 -6.90
C LEU A 34 9.71 15.53 -6.68
N LEU A 35 10.78 15.15 -5.98
CA LEU A 35 11.93 15.99 -5.67
C LEU A 35 12.70 16.43 -6.93
N LYS A 36 12.65 15.65 -8.00
CA LYS A 36 13.20 16.02 -9.32
C LYS A 36 12.24 16.89 -10.15
N GLY A 37 11.10 17.30 -9.61
CA GLY A 37 10.08 18.05 -10.35
C GLY A 37 9.24 17.20 -11.31
N HIS A 38 9.25 15.87 -11.16
CA HIS A 38 8.59 14.90 -12.03
C HIS A 38 7.43 14.14 -11.34
N GLY A 39 6.81 14.71 -10.31
CA GLY A 39 5.70 14.07 -9.58
C GLY A 39 4.53 13.69 -10.48
N TYR A 40 4.21 14.51 -11.48
CA TYR A 40 3.14 14.21 -12.46
C TYR A 40 3.45 12.95 -13.29
N ALA A 41 4.71 12.80 -13.70
CA ALA A 41 5.15 11.61 -14.42
C ALA A 41 5.08 10.37 -13.52
N ALA A 42 5.41 10.50 -12.23
CA ALA A 42 5.31 9.39 -11.29
C ALA A 42 3.86 8.92 -11.11
N VAL A 43 2.91 9.85 -10.91
CA VAL A 43 1.48 9.51 -10.83
C VAL A 43 1.03 8.83 -12.12
N LYS A 44 1.37 9.38 -13.29
CA LYS A 44 0.98 8.82 -14.58
C LYS A 44 1.48 7.38 -14.77
N LEU A 45 2.71 7.07 -14.36
CA LEU A 45 3.25 5.71 -14.43
C LEU A 45 2.50 4.73 -13.51
N THR A 46 2.19 5.16 -12.29
CA THR A 46 1.38 4.37 -11.36
C THR A 46 -0.02 4.11 -11.91
N LEU A 47 -0.67 5.13 -12.48
CA LEU A 47 -1.99 5.01 -13.12
C LEU A 47 -1.96 4.04 -14.32
N ILE A 48 -0.90 4.06 -15.13
CA ILE A 48 -0.70 3.10 -16.24
C ILE A 48 -0.57 1.67 -15.70
N GLY A 49 0.16 1.49 -14.60
CA GLY A 49 0.26 0.21 -13.89
C GLY A 49 -1.10 -0.30 -13.44
N SER A 50 -1.89 0.55 -12.77
CA SER A 50 -3.25 0.22 -12.32
C SER A 50 -4.19 -0.13 -13.49
N LEU A 51 -4.15 0.63 -14.59
CA LEU A 51 -4.98 0.36 -15.76
C LEU A 51 -4.60 -0.96 -16.46
N GLY A 52 -3.31 -1.23 -16.64
CA GLY A 52 -2.87 -2.51 -17.20
C GLY A 52 -3.22 -3.68 -16.30
N ALA A 53 -3.06 -3.51 -14.99
CA ALA A 53 -3.34 -4.52 -13.98
C ALA A 53 -4.82 -4.90 -13.89
N ILE A 54 -5.75 -3.94 -13.96
CA ILE A 54 -7.18 -4.26 -13.91
C ILE A 54 -7.62 -5.06 -15.14
N ILE A 55 -7.13 -4.69 -16.33
CA ILE A 55 -7.42 -5.40 -17.58
C ILE A 55 -6.87 -6.83 -17.51
N LEU A 56 -5.59 -6.98 -17.14
CA LEU A 56 -4.96 -8.29 -17.01
C LEU A 56 -5.60 -9.15 -15.92
N SER A 57 -5.97 -8.56 -14.78
CA SER A 57 -6.61 -9.29 -13.68
C SER A 57 -7.99 -9.80 -14.06
N ILE A 58 -8.79 -9.02 -14.80
CA ILE A 58 -10.09 -9.47 -15.31
C ILE A 58 -9.92 -10.58 -16.33
N LEU A 59 -8.97 -10.43 -17.26
CA LEU A 59 -8.68 -11.46 -18.26
C LEU A 59 -8.22 -12.78 -17.63
N LEU A 60 -7.36 -12.71 -16.61
CA LEU A 60 -6.83 -13.89 -15.90
C LEU A 60 -7.78 -14.41 -14.81
N PHE A 61 -8.84 -13.68 -14.47
CA PHE A 61 -9.76 -14.04 -13.39
C PHE A 61 -10.29 -15.48 -13.47
N PRO A 62 -10.87 -15.96 -14.61
CA PRO A 62 -11.37 -17.33 -14.70
C PRO A 62 -10.28 -18.38 -14.54
N LEU A 63 -9.06 -18.09 -15.03
CA LEU A 63 -7.91 -18.99 -14.89
C LEU A 63 -7.44 -19.10 -13.44
N LEU A 64 -7.58 -18.03 -12.64
CA LEU A 64 -7.14 -18.00 -11.25
C LEU A 64 -8.14 -18.67 -10.29
N ILE A 65 -9.41 -18.87 -10.68
CA ILE A 65 -10.41 -19.59 -9.86
C ILE A 65 -9.91 -20.99 -9.46
N PRO A 66 -9.55 -21.91 -10.38
CA PRO A 66 -9.08 -23.23 -10.00
C PRO A 66 -7.75 -23.17 -9.23
N VAL A 67 -6.87 -22.22 -9.55
CA VAL A 67 -5.59 -22.03 -8.85
C VAL A 67 -5.84 -21.73 -7.37
N VAL A 68 -6.75 -20.82 -7.05
CA VAL A 68 -7.09 -20.51 -5.64
C VAL A 68 -7.87 -21.67 -5.00
N LYS A 69 -8.85 -22.24 -5.71
CA LYS A 69 -9.73 -23.30 -5.19
C LYS A 69 -8.95 -24.54 -4.74
N TYR A 70 -8.00 -24.98 -5.55
CA TYR A 70 -7.21 -26.19 -5.28
C TYR A 70 -5.86 -25.87 -4.62
N GLY A 71 -5.28 -24.71 -4.89
CA GLY A 71 -3.98 -24.32 -4.33
C GLY A 71 -4.04 -23.85 -2.89
N TYR A 72 -5.05 -23.05 -2.51
CA TYR A 72 -5.12 -22.48 -1.16
C TYR A 72 -5.21 -23.54 -0.04
N PRO A 73 -6.01 -24.62 -0.16
CA PRO A 73 -6.05 -25.67 0.86
C PRO A 73 -4.69 -26.36 1.10
N LEU A 74 -3.81 -26.43 0.09
CA LEU A 74 -2.49 -27.04 0.22
C LEU A 74 -1.52 -26.18 1.04
N ILE A 75 -1.71 -24.87 1.06
CA ILE A 75 -0.84 -23.91 1.74
C ILE A 75 -1.41 -23.41 3.07
N GLU A 76 -2.72 -23.56 3.31
CA GLU A 76 -3.39 -23.03 4.51
C GLU A 76 -2.76 -23.56 5.80
N ASN A 77 -2.47 -24.86 5.86
CA ASN A 77 -1.84 -25.50 7.03
C ASN A 77 -0.38 -25.02 7.27
N TYR A 78 0.26 -24.44 6.26
CA TYR A 78 1.64 -23.94 6.34
C TYR A 78 1.71 -22.41 6.36
N MET A 79 0.55 -21.74 6.44
CA MET A 79 0.44 -20.29 6.29
C MET A 79 1.28 -19.52 7.31
N GLY A 80 1.24 -19.93 8.59
CA GLY A 80 2.03 -19.32 9.67
C GLY A 80 3.53 -19.42 9.40
N TYR A 81 4.02 -20.59 9.00
CA TYR A 81 5.43 -20.81 8.65
C TYR A 81 5.86 -20.01 7.41
N PHE A 82 5.00 -19.93 6.40
CA PHE A 82 5.26 -19.11 5.21
C PHE A 82 5.40 -17.63 5.56
N LEU A 83 4.48 -17.07 6.35
CA LEU A 83 4.54 -15.68 6.77
C LEU A 83 5.76 -15.40 7.66
N LEU A 84 6.12 -16.34 8.54
CA LEU A 84 7.34 -16.27 9.34
C LEU A 84 8.58 -16.25 8.44
N LEU A 85 8.63 -17.10 7.42
CA LEU A 85 9.73 -17.13 6.44
C LEU A 85 9.84 -15.80 5.69
N VAL A 86 8.71 -15.21 5.26
CA VAL A 86 8.70 -13.90 4.60
C VAL A 86 9.22 -12.81 5.55
N ALA A 87 8.79 -12.80 6.81
CA ALA A 87 9.26 -11.85 7.81
C ALA A 87 10.78 -11.99 8.07
N LEU A 88 11.26 -13.23 8.27
CA LEU A 88 12.68 -13.52 8.43
C LEU A 88 13.49 -13.10 7.21
N PHE A 89 13.01 -13.42 6.00
CA PHE A 89 13.65 -13.00 4.75
C PHE A 89 13.77 -11.47 4.66
N MET A 90 12.72 -10.72 5.03
CA MET A 90 12.76 -9.25 5.05
C MET A 90 13.81 -8.71 6.03
N ILE A 91 13.86 -9.26 7.25
CA ILE A 91 14.80 -8.82 8.29
C ILE A 91 16.24 -9.16 7.91
N LEU A 92 16.51 -10.38 7.45
CA LEU A 92 17.85 -10.86 7.13
C LEU A 92 18.47 -10.18 5.90
N ARG A 93 17.63 -9.73 4.97
CA ARG A 93 18.06 -8.99 3.78
C ARG A 93 18.48 -7.55 4.10
N ASP A 94 17.98 -6.98 5.20
CA ASP A 94 18.30 -5.62 5.56
C ASP A 94 19.77 -5.46 5.98
N LYS A 95 20.35 -4.30 5.71
CA LYS A 95 21.70 -3.97 6.17
C LYS A 95 21.73 -3.86 7.70
N GLN A 96 20.69 -3.30 8.29
CA GLN A 96 20.61 -3.08 9.74
C GLN A 96 19.69 -4.11 10.42
N LYS A 97 20.09 -5.39 10.35
CA LYS A 97 19.30 -6.54 10.82
C LYS A 97 18.78 -6.41 12.25
N LEU A 98 19.62 -5.91 13.17
CA LEU A 98 19.24 -5.74 14.57
C LEU A 98 18.11 -4.72 14.72
N TRP A 99 18.23 -3.56 14.07
CA TRP A 99 17.17 -2.55 14.13
C TRP A 99 15.91 -2.98 13.37
N ALA A 100 16.05 -3.71 12.26
CA ALA A 100 14.92 -4.32 11.55
C ALA A 100 14.15 -5.28 12.48
N LEU A 101 14.85 -6.14 13.21
CA LEU A 101 14.26 -7.05 14.20
C LEU A 101 13.58 -6.27 15.34
N ILE A 102 14.25 -5.25 15.90
CA ILE A 102 13.67 -4.42 16.98
C ILE A 102 12.38 -3.75 16.51
N VAL A 103 12.35 -3.12 15.34
CA VAL A 103 11.14 -2.48 14.80
C VAL A 103 10.04 -3.51 14.54
N PHE A 104 10.40 -4.66 13.97
CA PHE A 104 9.44 -5.74 13.71
C PHE A 104 8.80 -6.25 15.01
N LEU A 105 9.59 -6.46 16.06
CA LEU A 105 9.10 -6.89 17.36
C LEU A 105 8.29 -5.80 18.06
N LEU A 106 8.75 -4.54 18.10
CA LEU A 106 8.02 -3.42 18.72
C LEU A 106 6.67 -3.17 18.02
N SER A 107 6.66 -3.16 16.70
CA SER A 107 5.41 -3.00 15.95
C SER A 107 4.51 -4.23 16.11
N GLY A 108 5.08 -5.43 16.15
CA GLY A 108 4.36 -6.69 16.37
C GLY A 108 3.71 -6.79 17.73
N THR A 109 4.41 -6.43 18.81
CA THR A 109 3.85 -6.38 20.15
C THR A 109 2.76 -5.31 20.25
N LEU A 110 2.97 -4.13 19.65
CA LEU A 110 1.91 -3.12 19.54
C LEU A 110 0.69 -3.70 18.81
N GLY A 111 0.89 -4.42 17.70
CA GLY A 111 -0.18 -5.08 16.94
C GLY A 111 -0.97 -6.07 17.78
N LEU A 112 -0.29 -6.94 18.53
CA LEU A 112 -0.94 -7.91 19.43
C LEU A 112 -1.80 -7.22 20.48
N ILE A 113 -1.29 -6.15 21.09
CA ILE A 113 -2.02 -5.37 22.11
C ILE A 113 -3.23 -4.68 21.50
N VAL A 114 -3.02 -3.94 20.41
CA VAL A 114 -4.04 -3.09 19.78
C VAL A 114 -5.17 -3.91 19.17
N LEU A 115 -4.86 -5.02 18.50
CA LEU A 115 -5.87 -5.88 17.86
C LEU A 115 -6.64 -6.76 18.86
N SER A 116 -6.07 -7.01 20.04
CA SER A 116 -6.73 -7.78 21.11
C SER A 116 -7.49 -6.89 22.10
N MET A 117 -7.50 -5.57 21.91
CA MET A 117 -8.11 -4.62 22.85
C MET A 117 -9.63 -4.49 22.62
N PRO A 118 -10.49 -4.94 23.54
CA PRO A 118 -11.94 -5.02 23.30
C PRO A 118 -12.64 -3.65 23.21
N ASN A 119 -12.14 -2.64 23.93
CA ASN A 119 -12.79 -1.32 24.04
C ASN A 119 -12.33 -0.32 22.98
N LEU A 120 -11.48 -0.73 22.04
CA LEU A 120 -10.90 0.13 21.03
C LEU A 120 -11.68 0.01 19.72
N LYS A 121 -12.39 1.08 19.34
CA LYS A 121 -13.07 1.15 18.05
C LYS A 121 -12.03 1.42 16.95
N ASN A 122 -12.16 0.74 15.81
CA ASN A 122 -11.32 0.96 14.62
C ASN A 122 -9.80 0.96 14.90
N PRO A 123 -9.25 -0.10 15.54
CA PRO A 123 -7.88 -0.15 16.05
C PRO A 123 -6.79 0.14 14.99
N LEU A 124 -7.07 -0.23 13.73
CA LEU A 124 -6.16 -0.03 12.61
C LEU A 124 -5.91 1.44 12.31
N PHE A 125 -6.89 2.33 12.52
CA PHE A 125 -6.77 3.73 12.16
C PHE A 125 -5.65 4.45 12.92
N PRO A 126 -5.63 4.51 14.27
CA PRO A 126 -4.56 5.19 15.00
C PRO A 126 -3.22 4.47 14.84
N MET A 127 -3.21 3.13 14.81
CA MET A 127 -1.98 2.36 14.69
C MET A 127 -1.27 2.59 13.35
N LEU A 128 -1.98 2.46 12.23
CA LEU A 128 -1.39 2.67 10.90
C LEU A 128 -1.12 4.15 10.63
N SER A 129 -1.99 5.05 11.11
CA SER A 129 -1.78 6.49 10.98
C SER A 129 -0.53 6.95 11.70
N GLY A 130 -0.22 6.43 12.90
CA GLY A 130 1.03 6.78 13.58
C GLY A 130 2.26 6.11 12.95
N LEU A 131 2.22 4.78 12.73
CA LEU A 131 3.36 4.01 12.19
C LEU A 131 3.83 4.53 10.82
N PHE A 132 2.90 4.99 9.97
CA PHE A 132 3.22 5.37 8.59
C PHE A 132 2.87 6.83 8.26
N GLY A 133 1.71 7.34 8.70
CA GLY A 133 1.22 8.67 8.33
C GLY A 133 1.92 9.80 9.09
N ILE A 134 1.57 9.99 10.36
CA ILE A 134 2.05 11.07 11.22
C ILE A 134 3.58 11.02 11.36
N SER A 135 4.18 9.84 11.51
CA SER A 135 5.65 9.74 11.57
C SER A 135 6.32 10.30 10.31
N THR A 136 5.75 10.08 9.11
CA THR A 136 6.24 10.70 7.86
C THR A 136 6.03 12.21 7.85
N LEU A 137 4.85 12.66 8.29
CA LEU A 137 4.51 14.09 8.35
C LEU A 137 5.40 14.86 9.34
N ILE A 138 5.70 14.29 10.50
CA ILE A 138 6.62 14.89 11.49
C ILE A 138 8.02 15.06 10.90
N ILE A 139 8.53 14.04 10.22
CA ILE A 139 9.85 14.11 9.56
C ILE A 139 9.84 15.24 8.51
N SER A 140 8.76 15.35 7.75
CA SER A 140 8.56 16.40 6.74
C SER A 140 8.58 17.81 7.37
N LEU A 141 8.04 17.97 8.59
CA LEU A 141 8.09 19.23 9.34
C LEU A 141 9.49 19.56 9.86
N LEU A 142 10.20 18.56 10.39
CA LEU A 142 11.53 18.75 10.98
C LEU A 142 12.56 19.15 9.92
N ARG A 143 12.44 18.60 8.72
CA ARG A 143 13.42 18.77 7.63
C ARG A 143 13.15 19.97 6.72
N LYS A 144 12.07 20.74 6.98
CA LYS A 144 11.69 21.96 6.23
C LYS A 144 11.68 21.77 4.71
N GLU A 145 11.11 20.66 4.26
CA GLU A 145 11.03 20.34 2.84
C GLU A 145 10.20 21.39 2.08
N SER A 146 10.69 21.77 0.90
CA SER A 146 9.91 22.56 -0.06
C SER A 146 9.71 21.75 -1.33
N ILE A 147 8.47 21.66 -1.79
CA ILE A 147 8.16 20.94 -3.01
C ILE A 147 8.64 21.79 -4.19
N PRO A 148 9.58 21.30 -5.02
CA PRO A 148 10.09 22.07 -6.14
C PRO A 148 9.00 22.24 -7.21
N LYS A 149 9.20 23.24 -8.08
CA LYS A 149 8.31 23.45 -9.24
C LYS A 149 8.21 22.18 -10.07
N GLN A 150 6.99 21.76 -10.38
CA GLN A 150 6.72 20.52 -11.10
C GLN A 150 6.68 20.76 -12.61
N VAL A 151 7.32 19.88 -13.37
CA VAL A 151 7.36 19.91 -14.83
C VAL A 151 6.29 18.99 -15.40
N LEU A 152 5.38 19.57 -16.19
CA LEU A 152 4.37 18.82 -16.94
C LEU A 152 4.97 18.26 -18.22
N VAL A 153 5.62 17.10 -18.11
CA VAL A 153 6.09 16.38 -19.30
C VAL A 153 4.88 15.77 -20.01
N LYS A 154 4.55 16.28 -21.22
CA LYS A 154 3.41 15.79 -22.02
C LYS A 154 3.53 14.30 -22.38
N LYS A 155 4.74 13.84 -22.74
CA LYS A 155 5.05 12.44 -23.06
C LYS A 155 6.02 11.86 -22.03
N THR A 156 5.52 10.97 -21.19
CA THR A 156 6.37 10.09 -20.38
C THR A 156 6.84 8.95 -21.27
N PRO A 157 8.14 8.83 -21.60
CA PRO A 157 8.62 7.73 -22.43
C PRO A 157 8.31 6.40 -21.72
N LEU A 158 7.56 5.54 -22.41
CA LEU A 158 7.24 4.21 -21.92
C LEU A 158 8.22 3.23 -22.53
N ASP A 159 9.07 2.65 -21.68
CA ASP A 159 9.82 1.46 -22.04
C ASP A 159 8.84 0.27 -22.01
N THR A 160 8.44 -0.19 -23.19
CA THR A 160 7.44 -1.27 -23.36
C THR A 160 7.88 -2.55 -22.68
N LYS A 161 9.17 -2.90 -22.76
CA LYS A 161 9.74 -4.10 -22.12
C LYS A 161 9.67 -3.99 -20.60
N LYS A 162 10.03 -2.83 -20.03
CA LYS A 162 9.94 -2.61 -18.58
C LYS A 162 8.49 -2.56 -18.10
N THR A 163 7.61 -1.92 -18.87
CA THR A 163 6.17 -1.86 -18.57
C THR A 163 5.57 -3.26 -18.51
N PHE A 164 5.83 -4.10 -19.52
CA PHE A 164 5.34 -5.47 -19.55
C PHE A 164 5.88 -6.30 -18.37
N LYS A 165 7.18 -6.23 -18.10
CA LYS A 165 7.79 -6.90 -16.93
C LYS A 165 7.19 -6.43 -15.61
N ALA A 166 6.94 -5.12 -15.46
CA ALA A 166 6.33 -4.55 -14.27
C ALA A 166 4.89 -5.05 -14.07
N LEU A 167 4.10 -5.12 -15.15
CA LEU A 167 2.72 -5.61 -15.11
C LEU A 167 2.65 -7.10 -14.75
N ILE A 168 3.46 -7.96 -15.39
CA ILE A 168 3.49 -9.40 -15.05
C ILE A 168 3.96 -9.61 -13.62
N SER A 169 5.03 -8.94 -13.21
CA SER A 169 5.52 -9.03 -11.83
C SER A 169 4.50 -8.48 -10.82
N GLY A 170 3.75 -7.44 -11.20
CA GLY A 170 2.67 -6.87 -10.40
C GLY A 170 1.46 -7.80 -10.30
N GLN A 171 1.17 -8.57 -11.35
CA GLN A 171 0.13 -9.59 -11.33
C GLN A 171 0.45 -10.70 -10.33
N ILE A 172 1.68 -11.22 -10.36
CA ILE A 172 2.12 -12.27 -9.44
C ILE A 172 2.09 -11.75 -8.00
N SER A 173 2.71 -10.59 -7.76
CA SER A 173 2.82 -10.06 -6.39
C SER A 173 1.51 -9.52 -5.85
N GLY A 174 0.66 -8.94 -6.70
CA GLY A 174 -0.70 -8.57 -6.35
C GLY A 174 -1.56 -9.78 -6.00
N PHE A 175 -1.41 -10.90 -6.74
CA PHE A 175 -2.03 -12.17 -6.38
C PHE A 175 -1.54 -12.67 -5.01
N LEU A 176 -0.24 -12.59 -4.74
CA LEU A 176 0.29 -12.95 -3.42
C LEU A 176 -0.35 -12.10 -2.32
N THR A 177 -0.44 -10.78 -2.48
CA THR A 177 -1.08 -9.91 -1.46
C THR A 177 -2.58 -10.13 -1.33
N ALA A 178 -3.25 -10.56 -2.41
CA ALA A 178 -4.68 -10.88 -2.35
C ALA A 178 -4.93 -12.19 -1.59
N VAL A 179 -4.09 -13.20 -1.81
CA VAL A 179 -4.30 -14.54 -1.23
C VAL A 179 -3.77 -14.64 0.20
N PHE A 180 -2.57 -14.12 0.45
CA PHE A 180 -1.85 -14.28 1.71
C PHE A 180 -2.16 -13.12 2.68
N PRO A 181 -2.71 -13.40 3.88
CA PRO A 181 -3.01 -12.35 4.85
C PRO A 181 -1.74 -11.69 5.38
N GLY A 182 -1.83 -10.38 5.68
CA GLY A 182 -0.72 -9.63 6.28
C GLY A 182 0.37 -9.19 5.30
N LEU A 183 0.38 -9.66 4.05
CA LEU A 183 1.28 -9.15 3.03
C LEU A 183 0.73 -7.87 2.40
N GLY A 184 1.50 -6.78 2.47
CA GLY A 184 1.19 -5.50 1.86
C GLY A 184 1.91 -5.26 0.53
N ALA A 185 1.54 -4.19 -0.17
CA ALA A 185 2.15 -3.88 -1.47
C ALA A 185 3.66 -3.64 -1.40
N ALA A 186 4.18 -3.12 -0.27
CA ALA A 186 5.61 -2.94 -0.06
C ALA A 186 6.36 -4.28 0.01
N THR A 187 5.85 -5.27 0.77
CA THR A 187 6.46 -6.60 0.86
C THR A 187 6.41 -7.31 -0.49
N ALA A 188 5.27 -7.23 -1.19
CA ALA A 188 5.11 -7.77 -2.53
C ALA A 188 6.05 -7.14 -3.56
N ALA A 189 6.27 -5.82 -3.50
CA ALA A 189 7.20 -5.13 -4.38
C ALA A 189 8.65 -5.56 -4.12
N VAL A 190 9.03 -5.74 -2.85
CA VAL A 190 10.37 -6.20 -2.48
C VAL A 190 10.63 -7.64 -2.96
N ILE A 191 9.62 -8.51 -2.91
CA ILE A 191 9.66 -9.88 -3.48
C ILE A 191 9.76 -9.82 -5.01
N SER A 192 8.91 -9.00 -5.65
CA SER A 192 8.91 -8.78 -7.10
C SER A 192 10.29 -8.44 -7.65
N LEU A 193 11.00 -7.55 -6.96
CA LEU A 193 12.32 -7.07 -7.38
C LEU A 193 13.40 -8.15 -7.31
N GLN A 194 13.18 -9.29 -6.64
CA GLN A 194 14.13 -10.41 -6.64
C GLN A 194 14.18 -11.14 -7.98
N PHE A 195 13.02 -11.28 -8.61
CA PHE A 195 12.89 -12.00 -9.88
C PHE A 195 12.93 -11.04 -11.07
N THR A 196 12.45 -9.81 -10.87
CA THR A 196 12.39 -8.78 -11.92
C THR A 196 13.53 -7.77 -11.76
N LYS A 197 14.76 -8.22 -12.08
CA LYS A 197 15.95 -7.36 -12.08
C LYS A 197 15.81 -6.22 -13.10
N LYS A 198 16.38 -5.05 -12.79
CA LYS A 198 16.51 -3.89 -13.70
C LYS A 198 15.20 -3.17 -14.09
N LEU A 199 14.19 -3.16 -13.23
CA LEU A 199 12.98 -2.33 -13.43
C LEU A 199 13.25 -0.82 -13.39
N GLY A 200 14.21 -0.40 -12.55
CA GLY A 200 14.47 1.00 -12.25
C GLY A 200 13.25 1.70 -11.62
N ASP A 201 13.40 2.99 -11.33
CA ASP A 201 12.32 3.79 -10.73
C ASP A 201 11.06 3.82 -11.58
N HIS A 202 11.24 3.90 -12.90
CA HIS A 202 10.17 3.93 -13.90
C HIS A 202 9.29 2.67 -13.82
N GLY A 203 9.91 1.48 -13.84
CA GLY A 203 9.18 0.21 -13.76
C GLY A 203 8.62 -0.05 -12.37
N PHE A 204 9.28 0.43 -11.31
CA PHE A 204 8.79 0.31 -9.95
C PHE A 204 7.47 1.05 -9.72
N LEU A 205 7.30 2.24 -10.30
CA LEU A 205 6.04 3.00 -10.18
C LEU A 205 4.87 2.27 -10.84
N ILE A 206 5.09 1.70 -12.03
CA ILE A 206 4.12 0.85 -12.71
C ILE A 206 3.80 -0.38 -11.86
N LEU A 207 4.82 -1.02 -11.28
CA LEU A 207 4.69 -2.20 -10.41
C LEU A 207 3.81 -1.91 -9.18
N ILE A 208 4.02 -0.80 -8.48
CA ILE A 208 3.22 -0.44 -7.29
C ILE A 208 1.75 -0.21 -7.63
N GLY A 209 1.49 0.53 -8.72
CA GLY A 209 0.12 0.73 -9.21
C GLY A 209 -0.54 -0.60 -9.57
N ALA A 210 0.22 -1.50 -10.22
CA ALA A 210 -0.27 -2.82 -10.57
C ALA A 210 -0.60 -3.68 -9.35
N ILE A 211 0.30 -3.78 -8.36
CA ILE A 211 0.10 -4.61 -7.15
C ILE A 211 -1.18 -4.21 -6.42
N ASN A 212 -1.41 -2.91 -6.20
CA ASN A 212 -2.59 -2.43 -5.48
C ASN A 212 -3.90 -2.76 -6.20
N THR A 213 -3.93 -2.55 -7.52
CA THR A 213 -5.14 -2.81 -8.32
C THR A 213 -5.40 -4.31 -8.47
N VAL A 214 -4.36 -5.12 -8.70
CA VAL A 214 -4.47 -6.59 -8.70
C VAL A 214 -4.94 -7.10 -7.36
N ASN A 215 -4.34 -6.62 -6.25
CA ASN A 215 -4.73 -7.00 -4.90
C ASN A 215 -6.24 -6.80 -4.69
N PHE A 216 -6.74 -5.61 -5.02
CA PHE A 216 -8.17 -5.31 -4.87
C PHE A 216 -9.04 -6.18 -5.77
N THR A 217 -8.74 -6.26 -7.07
CA THR A 217 -9.54 -7.04 -8.03
C THR A 217 -9.56 -8.53 -7.69
N LEU A 218 -8.42 -9.09 -7.29
CA LEU A 218 -8.32 -10.50 -6.90
C LEU A 218 -8.77 -10.78 -5.46
N SER A 219 -8.98 -9.75 -4.62
CA SER A 219 -9.69 -9.96 -3.36
C SER A 219 -11.18 -10.34 -3.59
N LEU A 220 -11.76 -9.98 -4.74
CA LEU A 220 -13.09 -10.48 -5.13
C LEU A 220 -13.03 -11.97 -5.47
N LEU A 221 -11.91 -12.45 -6.02
CA LEU A 221 -11.68 -13.87 -6.29
C LEU A 221 -11.60 -14.66 -4.98
N THR A 222 -10.84 -14.17 -3.99
CA THR A 222 -10.77 -14.83 -2.68
C THR A 222 -12.10 -14.80 -1.95
N LEU A 223 -12.89 -13.74 -2.11
CA LEU A 223 -14.25 -13.70 -1.57
C LEU A 223 -15.13 -14.77 -2.23
N LEU A 224 -15.12 -14.89 -3.55
CA LEU A 224 -15.90 -15.89 -4.28
C LEU A 224 -15.50 -17.34 -3.93
N VAL A 225 -14.19 -17.63 -3.88
CA VAL A 225 -13.68 -18.99 -3.78
C VAL A 225 -13.50 -19.45 -2.33
N LEU A 226 -13.04 -18.56 -1.44
CA LEU A 226 -12.68 -18.89 -0.07
C LEU A 226 -13.71 -18.37 0.96
N ASN A 227 -14.69 -17.56 0.54
CA ASN A 227 -15.57 -16.80 1.45
C ASN A 227 -14.78 -15.93 2.45
N LYS A 228 -13.56 -15.53 2.08
CA LYS A 228 -12.66 -14.73 2.92
C LYS A 228 -12.43 -13.37 2.26
N ALA A 229 -12.87 -12.31 2.94
CA ALA A 229 -12.52 -10.95 2.58
C ALA A 229 -11.07 -10.62 3.00
N ARG A 230 -10.31 -10.01 2.09
CA ARG A 230 -8.89 -9.72 2.26
C ARG A 230 -8.56 -8.23 2.22
N ASN A 231 -9.56 -7.38 1.99
CA ASN A 231 -9.45 -5.93 2.13
C ASN A 231 -10.74 -5.33 2.71
N GLY A 232 -10.65 -4.13 3.29
CA GLY A 232 -11.75 -3.50 4.03
C GLY A 232 -13.02 -3.29 3.20
N ALA A 233 -12.90 -2.94 1.93
CA ALA A 233 -14.06 -2.75 1.07
C ALA A 233 -14.78 -4.07 0.73
N VAL A 234 -14.02 -5.15 0.54
CA VAL A 234 -14.56 -6.49 0.32
C VAL A 234 -15.23 -7.03 1.60
N ILE A 235 -14.74 -6.66 2.79
CA ILE A 235 -15.42 -6.91 4.07
C ILE A 235 -16.78 -6.21 4.10
N THR A 236 -16.86 -4.95 3.64
CA THR A 236 -18.14 -4.23 3.56
C THR A 236 -19.12 -4.91 2.59
N VAL A 237 -18.65 -5.37 1.43
CA VAL A 237 -19.48 -6.12 0.48
C VAL A 237 -20.01 -7.41 1.12
N GLN A 238 -19.15 -8.16 1.82
CA GLN A 238 -19.52 -9.39 2.52
C GLN A 238 -20.57 -9.16 3.63
N LYS A 239 -20.60 -7.97 4.23
CA LYS A 239 -21.61 -7.60 5.24
C LYS A 239 -22.96 -7.14 4.65
N LEU A 240 -22.95 -6.65 3.41
CA LEU A 240 -24.13 -6.08 2.76
C LEU A 240 -24.88 -7.10 1.90
N ILE A 241 -24.18 -8.09 1.36
CA ILE A 241 -24.73 -9.06 0.42
C ILE A 241 -24.51 -10.45 1.00
N GLU A 242 -25.61 -11.10 1.37
CA GLU A 242 -25.60 -12.52 1.74
C GLU A 242 -25.44 -13.37 0.47
N ASN A 243 -24.61 -14.41 0.54
CA ASN A 243 -24.39 -15.40 -0.53
C ASN A 243 -23.98 -14.82 -1.90
N ILE A 244 -22.71 -14.43 -2.01
CA ILE A 244 -22.17 -13.87 -3.26
C ILE A 244 -22.01 -14.96 -4.32
N THR A 245 -22.74 -14.81 -5.42
CA THR A 245 -22.70 -15.72 -6.57
C THR A 245 -21.86 -15.18 -7.72
N LEU A 246 -21.54 -16.02 -8.71
CA LEU A 246 -20.75 -15.65 -9.88
C LEU A 246 -21.30 -14.44 -10.66
N PRO A 247 -22.63 -14.30 -10.90
CA PRO A 247 -23.20 -13.08 -11.50
C PRO A 247 -22.86 -11.78 -10.77
N HIS A 248 -22.87 -11.79 -9.42
CA HIS A 248 -22.48 -10.62 -8.63
C HIS A 248 -21.02 -10.25 -8.87
N ILE A 249 -20.14 -11.26 -8.92
CA ILE A 249 -18.71 -11.05 -9.20
C ILE A 249 -18.51 -10.49 -10.61
N LEU A 250 -19.20 -11.02 -11.62
CA LEU A 250 -19.13 -10.49 -12.99
C LEU A 250 -19.57 -9.02 -13.03
N LEU A 251 -20.65 -8.67 -12.35
CA LEU A 251 -21.09 -7.28 -12.20
C LEU A 251 -20.02 -6.41 -11.52
N PHE A 252 -19.39 -6.91 -10.45
CA PHE A 252 -18.30 -6.19 -9.77
C PHE A 252 -17.06 -6.01 -10.66
N LEU A 253 -16.71 -6.98 -11.50
CA LEU A 253 -15.60 -6.87 -12.44
C LEU A 253 -15.91 -5.86 -13.56
N CYS A 254 -17.12 -5.89 -14.12
CA CYS A 254 -17.57 -4.90 -15.12
C CYS A 254 -17.57 -3.48 -14.56
N THR A 255 -18.16 -3.29 -13.37
CA THR A 255 -18.17 -1.99 -12.70
C THR A 255 -16.77 -1.54 -12.30
N ALA A 256 -15.89 -2.47 -11.91
CA ALA A 256 -14.49 -2.19 -11.65
C ALA A 256 -13.77 -1.69 -12.91
N LEU A 257 -13.99 -2.30 -14.07
CA LEU A 257 -13.36 -1.87 -15.32
C LEU A 257 -13.79 -0.45 -15.72
N ILE A 258 -15.09 -0.15 -15.64
CA ILE A 258 -15.64 1.19 -15.92
C ILE A 258 -15.09 2.20 -14.90
N ALA A 259 -15.10 1.87 -13.61
CA ALA A 259 -14.57 2.72 -12.55
C ALA A 259 -13.06 2.94 -12.70
N GLY A 260 -12.30 1.94 -13.13
CA GLY A 260 -10.86 2.03 -13.38
C GLY A 260 -10.54 2.92 -14.57
N GLY A 261 -11.26 2.75 -15.69
CA GLY A 261 -11.10 3.60 -16.88
C GLY A 261 -11.43 5.07 -16.59
N THR A 262 -12.53 5.33 -15.88
CA THR A 262 -12.90 6.69 -15.46
C THR A 262 -11.90 7.26 -14.45
N ALA A 263 -11.46 6.48 -13.47
CA ALA A 263 -10.45 6.90 -12.49
C ALA A 263 -9.08 7.17 -13.12
N PHE A 264 -8.70 6.45 -14.18
CA PHE A 264 -7.48 6.72 -14.94
C PHE A 264 -7.52 8.11 -15.59
N ILE A 265 -8.63 8.42 -16.29
CA ILE A 265 -8.81 9.73 -16.94
C ILE A 265 -8.84 10.84 -15.89
N LEU A 266 -9.66 10.69 -14.85
CA LEU A 266 -9.77 11.66 -13.76
C LEU A 266 -8.43 11.81 -13.02
N GLY A 267 -7.72 10.72 -12.75
CA GLY A 267 -6.42 10.75 -12.07
C GLY A 267 -5.38 11.57 -12.83
N ILE A 268 -5.33 11.46 -14.15
CA ILE A 268 -4.45 12.29 -14.99
C ILE A 268 -4.83 13.78 -14.90
N LEU A 269 -6.13 14.09 -14.94
CA LEU A 269 -6.63 15.47 -14.87
C LEU A 269 -6.37 16.09 -13.49
N ILE A 270 -6.75 15.39 -12.42
CA ILE A 270 -6.56 15.82 -11.04
C ILE A 270 -5.07 15.97 -10.75
N SER A 271 -4.22 15.02 -11.17
CA SER A 271 -2.77 15.10 -10.94
C SER A 271 -2.14 16.34 -11.59
N ARG A 272 -2.59 16.74 -12.78
CA ARG A 272 -2.14 17.97 -13.43
C ARG A 272 -2.55 19.22 -12.65
N GLY A 273 -3.80 19.26 -12.15
CA GLY A 273 -4.24 20.35 -11.28
C GLY A 273 -3.45 20.40 -9.98
N PHE A 274 -3.25 19.23 -9.36
CA PHE A 274 -2.56 19.07 -8.10
C PHE A 274 -1.08 19.47 -8.19
N SER A 275 -0.38 19.12 -9.28
CA SER A 275 1.02 19.49 -9.47
C SER A 275 1.24 21.00 -9.47
N ASN A 276 0.26 21.77 -9.95
CA ASN A 276 0.31 23.24 -9.94
C ASN A 276 -0.09 23.78 -8.58
N LEU A 277 -1.16 23.25 -7.98
CA LEU A 277 -1.70 23.69 -6.70
C LEU A 277 -0.69 23.49 -5.56
N ILE A 278 -0.04 22.33 -5.49
CA ILE A 278 0.85 21.98 -4.39
C ILE A 278 2.06 22.91 -4.27
N THR A 279 2.51 23.50 -5.38
CA THR A 279 3.63 24.45 -5.38
C THR A 279 3.26 25.83 -4.83
N LYS A 280 1.96 26.14 -4.71
CA LYS A 280 1.43 27.41 -4.18
C LYS A 280 1.04 27.33 -2.71
N ILE A 281 0.87 26.13 -2.17
CA ILE A 281 0.43 25.92 -0.79
C ILE A 281 1.65 25.94 0.12
N ASN A 282 1.52 26.57 1.29
CA ASN A 282 2.52 26.42 2.35
C ASN A 282 2.50 24.98 2.85
N TYR A 283 3.50 24.19 2.43
CA TYR A 283 3.60 22.77 2.75
C TYR A 283 3.59 22.50 4.25
N ARG A 284 4.23 23.36 5.05
CA ARG A 284 4.24 23.23 6.52
C ARG A 284 2.83 23.37 7.11
N ALA A 285 2.07 24.36 6.66
CA ALA A 285 0.69 24.57 7.12
C ALA A 285 -0.21 23.39 6.73
N LEU A 286 -0.04 22.85 5.52
CA LEU A 286 -0.76 21.66 5.05
C LEU A 286 -0.45 20.44 5.93
N VAL A 287 0.83 20.19 6.20
CA VAL A 287 1.26 19.05 7.03
C VAL A 287 0.73 19.16 8.45
N ILE A 288 0.80 20.34 9.08
CA ILE A 288 0.21 20.59 10.41
C ILE A 288 -1.30 20.33 10.38
N GLY A 289 -2.00 20.85 9.36
CA GLY A 289 -3.44 20.63 9.20
C GLY A 289 -3.81 19.15 9.09
N ILE A 290 -3.04 18.35 8.35
CA ILE A 290 -3.27 16.90 8.23
C ILE A 290 -3.01 16.19 9.58
N ILE A 291 -1.93 16.54 10.30
CA ILE A 291 -1.67 15.96 11.62
C ILE A 291 -2.82 16.28 12.57
N THR A 292 -3.24 17.55 12.68
CA THR A 292 -4.37 17.96 13.51
C THR A 292 -5.66 17.23 13.12
N PHE A 293 -5.93 17.09 11.82
CA PHE A 293 -7.09 16.34 11.33
C PHE A 293 -7.05 14.87 11.73
N ILE A 294 -5.91 14.18 11.62
CA ILE A 294 -5.77 12.78 12.07
C ILE A 294 -5.96 12.65 13.58
N PHE A 295 -5.44 13.59 14.37
CA PHE A 295 -5.66 13.63 15.82
C PHE A 295 -7.16 13.75 16.17
N ILE A 296 -7.87 14.69 15.53
CA ILE A 296 -9.32 14.88 15.73
C ILE A 296 -10.09 13.63 15.31
N LEU A 297 -9.82 13.09 14.12
CA LEU A 297 -10.47 11.87 13.65
C LEU A 297 -10.22 10.68 14.57
N THR A 298 -9.03 10.57 15.15
CA THR A 298 -8.69 9.50 16.07
C THR A 298 -9.59 9.54 17.31
N ILE A 299 -9.85 10.72 17.87
CA ILE A 299 -10.77 10.89 19.01
C ILE A 299 -12.19 10.48 18.61
N ILE A 300 -12.67 10.97 17.47
CA ILE A 300 -14.05 10.75 17.00
C ILE A 300 -14.31 9.27 16.69
N ILE A 301 -13.37 8.60 16.02
CA ILE A 301 -13.58 7.26 15.43
C ILE A 301 -13.12 6.14 16.37
N CYS A 302 -12.15 6.40 17.26
CA CYS A 302 -11.44 5.36 18.01
C CYS A 302 -11.51 5.50 19.53
N ASN A 303 -12.22 6.52 20.04
CA ASN A 303 -12.22 6.96 21.45
C ASN A 303 -10.85 7.53 21.90
N PRO A 304 -10.77 8.22 23.07
CA PRO A 304 -9.52 8.84 23.54
C PRO A 304 -8.33 7.89 23.68
N ILE A 305 -8.56 6.59 23.92
CA ILE A 305 -7.50 5.55 23.96
C ILE A 305 -6.75 5.49 22.62
N GLY A 306 -7.44 5.74 21.51
CA GLY A 306 -6.84 5.81 20.18
C GLY A 306 -5.70 6.83 20.09
N LEU A 307 -5.72 7.93 20.87
CA LEU A 307 -4.63 8.90 20.89
C LEU A 307 -3.35 8.33 21.49
N ILE A 308 -3.46 7.53 22.55
CA ILE A 308 -2.30 6.88 23.17
C ILE A 308 -1.64 5.96 22.14
N ILE A 309 -2.46 5.18 21.42
CA ILE A 309 -1.99 4.29 20.36
C ILE A 309 -1.37 5.08 19.22
N LEU A 310 -1.98 6.19 18.81
CA LEU A 310 -1.46 7.08 17.77
C LEU A 310 -0.07 7.63 18.15
N ILE A 311 0.13 8.02 19.40
CA ILE A 311 1.41 8.54 19.90
C ILE A 311 2.47 7.42 19.93
N ILE A 312 2.16 6.26 20.51
CA ILE A 312 3.10 5.13 20.58
C ILE A 312 3.47 4.62 19.18
N SER A 313 2.47 4.45 18.31
CA SER A 313 2.70 4.06 16.92
C SER A 313 3.52 5.10 16.15
N THR A 314 3.31 6.40 16.40
CA THR A 314 4.14 7.46 15.82
C THR A 314 5.59 7.35 16.29
N ALA A 315 5.82 7.14 17.58
CA ALA A 315 7.17 6.96 18.13
C ALA A 315 7.90 5.77 17.49
N ILE A 316 7.23 4.62 17.36
CA ILE A 316 7.78 3.44 16.67
C ILE A 316 8.01 3.73 15.18
N GLY A 317 7.07 4.43 14.52
CA GLY A 317 7.13 4.79 13.11
C GLY A 317 8.27 5.76 12.73
N LEU A 318 8.83 6.48 13.72
CA LEU A 318 10.00 7.35 13.52
C LEU A 318 11.33 6.57 13.53
N ILE A 319 11.39 5.37 14.12
CA ILE A 319 12.63 4.59 14.24
C ILE A 319 13.20 4.18 12.86
N PRO A 320 12.40 3.63 11.90
CA PRO A 320 12.95 3.19 10.62
C PRO A 320 13.70 4.27 9.84
N PRO A 321 13.12 5.45 9.55
CA PRO A 321 13.83 6.48 8.78
C PRO A 321 15.05 7.04 9.51
N GLU A 322 15.02 7.18 10.84
CA GLU A 322 16.17 7.64 11.64
C GLU A 322 17.33 6.64 11.62
N LYS A 323 17.03 5.35 11.48
CA LYS A 323 18.03 4.29 11.31
C LYS A 323 18.30 3.95 9.85
N GLY A 324 17.70 4.64 8.87
CA GLY A 324 17.88 4.31 7.45
C GLY A 324 17.35 2.92 7.05
N LEU A 325 16.34 2.41 7.78
CA LEU A 325 15.62 1.18 7.48
C LEU A 325 14.39 1.45 6.63
N PRO A 326 13.99 0.53 5.76
CA PRO A 326 12.68 0.56 5.14
C PRO A 326 11.58 0.41 6.20
N ARG A 327 10.48 1.16 6.06
CA ARG A 327 9.30 1.10 6.93
C ARG A 327 8.55 -0.25 6.87
N ILE A 328 8.95 -1.15 5.97
CA ILE A 328 8.34 -2.47 5.80
C ILE A 328 8.34 -3.30 7.10
N HIS A 329 9.37 -3.13 7.94
CA HIS A 329 9.49 -3.85 9.21
C HIS A 329 8.41 -3.44 10.20
N SER A 330 7.85 -2.23 10.09
CA SER A 330 6.71 -1.78 10.89
C SER A 330 5.40 -2.53 10.59
N MET A 331 5.34 -3.32 9.51
CA MET A 331 4.23 -4.24 9.24
C MET A 331 4.23 -5.46 10.16
N GLY A 332 5.22 -5.60 11.06
CA GLY A 332 5.15 -6.53 12.19
C GLY A 332 3.83 -6.40 12.95
N CYS A 333 3.25 -5.19 13.03
CA CYS A 333 1.95 -4.94 13.67
C CYS A 333 0.77 -5.72 13.10
N LEU A 334 0.86 -6.22 11.86
CA LEU A 334 -0.13 -7.13 11.27
C LEU A 334 0.42 -8.54 11.17
N LEU A 335 1.68 -8.70 10.76
CA LEU A 335 2.28 -10.00 10.53
C LEU A 335 2.40 -10.83 11.80
N VAL A 336 2.83 -10.25 12.93
CA VAL A 336 3.00 -11.01 14.18
C VAL A 336 1.65 -11.54 14.70
N PRO A 337 0.58 -10.74 14.81
CA PRO A 337 -0.75 -11.26 15.15
C PRO A 337 -1.25 -12.36 14.21
N ILE A 338 -1.04 -12.20 12.90
CA ILE A 338 -1.48 -13.19 11.91
C ILE A 338 -0.66 -14.49 12.00
N ILE A 339 0.66 -14.39 12.18
CA ILE A 339 1.53 -15.55 12.40
C ILE A 339 1.08 -16.29 13.66
N GLY A 340 0.82 -15.55 14.76
CA GLY A 340 0.30 -16.12 16.00
C GLY A 340 -1.01 -16.87 15.78
N TYR A 341 -1.97 -16.28 15.05
CA TYR A 341 -3.26 -16.90 14.74
C TYR A 341 -3.15 -18.22 13.94
N PHE A 342 -2.12 -18.39 13.10
CA PHE A 342 -1.94 -19.62 12.32
C PHE A 342 -1.05 -20.67 13.00
N LEU A 343 -0.28 -20.30 14.02
CA LEU A 343 0.66 -21.21 14.70
C LEU A 343 0.19 -21.65 16.09
N LEU A 344 -0.75 -20.94 16.71
CA LEU A 344 -1.29 -21.21 18.04
C LEU A 344 -2.77 -21.60 17.95
#